data_AF-A0AAU4B7F0-F1
#
_entry.id   AF-A0AAU4B7F0-F1
#
_cell.length_a   1.000
_cell.length_b   1.000
_cell.length_c   1.000
_cell.angle_alpha   90.00
_cell.angle_beta   90.00
_cell.angle_gamma   90.00
#
_symmetry.space_group_name_H-M   'P 1'
#
loop_
_entity.id
_entity.type
_entity.pdbx_description
1 polymer ?
#
loop_
_entity_poly.entity_id
_entity_poly.type
_entity_poly.pdbx_seq_one_letter_code
_entity_poly.pdbx_strand_id
1 'polypeptide(L)'
;MADRTTSSITVKAGKAEIMAVIADLDAYPEWVSGIRGFTVQETGEDGRASRAKLTFDGGVFIDTIGLAYTWEGDDRVTWELVEPGSVVTSLHGSYTLDERDGSTEVTYELALNVRIPLIGMVKRKGEKRIIDSALKGLKRHVET
;
A
#
# COMPACT_ATOMS: atom_id res chain seq x y z
N MET A 1 -5.06 -7.53 -19.58
CA MET A 1 -4.00 -7.07 -18.67
C MET A 1 -4.52 -5.82 -17.99
N ALA A 2 -4.68 -5.82 -16.66
CA ALA A 2 -5.03 -4.60 -15.95
C ALA A 2 -3.85 -3.62 -16.04
N ASP A 3 -4.10 -2.36 -16.35
CA ASP A 3 -3.08 -1.31 -16.25
C ASP A 3 -2.65 -1.21 -14.78
N ARG A 4 -1.41 -1.62 -14.47
CA ARG A 4 -0.79 -1.50 -13.15
C ARG A 4 0.28 -0.41 -13.22
N THR A 5 0.31 0.46 -12.22
CA THR A 5 1.39 1.44 -12.06
C THR A 5 2.39 0.89 -11.04
N THR A 6 3.69 0.95 -11.35
CA THR A 6 4.76 0.44 -10.49
C THR A 6 5.88 1.48 -10.34
N SER A 7 6.55 1.47 -9.19
CA SER A 7 7.76 2.27 -8.91
C SER A 7 8.59 1.57 -7.85
N SER A 8 9.89 1.83 -7.80
CA SER A 8 10.79 1.31 -6.76
C SER A 8 11.63 2.40 -6.11
N ILE A 9 12.10 2.12 -4.90
CA ILE A 9 13.08 2.95 -4.18
C ILE A 9 13.99 2.06 -3.34
N THR A 10 15.26 2.47 -3.17
CA THR A 10 16.17 1.82 -2.23
C THR A 10 16.06 2.46 -0.84
N VAL A 11 15.87 1.63 0.18
CA VAL A 11 15.83 2.00 1.60
C VAL A 11 17.04 1.38 2.30
N LYS A 12 17.74 2.15 3.13
CA LYS A 12 18.95 1.73 3.85
C LYS A 12 18.61 0.98 5.15
N ALA A 13 17.88 -0.11 5.01
CA ALA A 13 17.47 -0.99 6.10
C ALA A 13 17.30 -2.42 5.57
N GLY A 14 17.30 -3.39 6.49
CA GLY A 14 17.02 -4.79 6.16
C GLY A 14 15.55 -5.01 5.82
N LYS A 15 15.23 -6.03 5.03
CA LYS A 15 13.84 -6.25 4.57
C LYS A 15 12.87 -6.51 5.72
N ALA A 16 13.32 -7.18 6.78
CA ALA A 16 12.49 -7.48 7.95
C ALA A 16 12.04 -6.21 8.69
N GLU A 17 12.93 -5.22 8.81
CA GLU A 17 12.63 -3.92 9.41
C GLU A 17 11.61 -3.15 8.57
N ILE A 18 11.83 -3.12 7.25
CA ILE A 18 10.91 -2.46 6.32
C ILE A 18 9.54 -3.16 6.31
N MET A 19 9.50 -4.49 6.30
CA MET A 19 8.25 -5.25 6.30
C MET A 19 7.51 -5.08 7.63
N ALA A 20 8.21 -4.93 8.76
CA ALA A 20 7.58 -4.61 10.03
C ALA A 20 6.83 -3.27 9.97
N VAL A 21 7.43 -2.23 9.36
CA VAL A 21 6.76 -0.93 9.15
C VAL A 21 5.57 -1.04 8.20
N ILE A 22 5.68 -1.86 7.14
CA ILE A 22 4.56 -2.14 6.21
C ILE A 22 3.44 -2.93 6.91
N ALA A 23 3.77 -3.82 7.84
CA ALA A 23 2.79 -4.60 8.59
C ALA A 23 2.11 -3.81 9.72
N ASP A 24 2.74 -2.72 10.21
CA ASP A 24 2.16 -1.84 11.22
C ASP A 24 1.12 -0.88 10.62
N LEU A 25 -0.07 -1.44 10.35
CA LEU A 25 -1.18 -0.70 9.74
C LEU A 25 -1.64 0.50 10.58
N ASP A 26 -1.48 0.47 11.90
CA ASP A 26 -1.93 1.55 12.78
C ASP A 26 -1.03 2.79 12.64
N ALA A 27 0.26 2.61 12.32
CA ALA A 27 1.22 3.68 12.11
C ALA A 27 1.13 4.35 10.71
N TYR A 28 0.34 3.81 9.77
CA TYR A 28 0.25 4.36 8.41
C TYR A 28 -0.09 5.86 8.32
N PRO A 29 -1.00 6.43 9.13
CA PRO A 29 -1.30 7.86 9.11
C PRO A 29 -0.08 8.74 9.41
N GLU A 30 0.95 8.21 10.07
CA GLU A 30 2.16 8.94 10.44
C GLU A 30 3.10 9.16 9.24
N TRP A 31 3.09 8.24 8.26
CA TRP A 31 4.06 8.26 7.15
C TRP A 31 3.43 8.23 5.75
N VAL A 32 2.16 7.85 5.60
CA VAL A 32 1.42 7.90 4.32
C VAL A 32 0.38 9.02 4.34
N SER A 33 0.65 10.07 3.58
CA SER A 33 -0.33 11.12 3.35
C SER A 33 -1.60 10.58 2.70
N GLY A 34 -2.75 10.99 3.23
CA GLY A 34 -4.07 10.58 2.77
C GLY A 34 -4.63 9.34 3.47
N ILE A 35 -3.83 8.55 4.18
CA ILE A 35 -4.38 7.48 5.02
C ILE A 35 -4.91 8.11 6.31
N ARG A 36 -6.17 7.82 6.65
CA ARG A 36 -6.77 8.26 7.92
C ARG A 36 -6.66 7.20 9.01
N GLY A 37 -6.57 5.94 8.63
CA GLY A 37 -6.36 4.83 9.55
C GLY A 37 -6.82 3.50 8.97
N PHE A 38 -6.44 2.45 9.68
CA PHE A 38 -6.89 1.10 9.45
C PHE A 38 -7.71 0.60 10.64
N THR A 39 -8.51 -0.43 10.41
CA THR A 39 -9.13 -1.23 11.45
C THR A 39 -8.90 -2.68 11.08
N VAL A 40 -8.00 -3.35 11.80
CA VAL A 40 -7.72 -4.78 11.59
C VAL A 40 -8.97 -5.57 11.96
N GLN A 41 -9.45 -6.40 11.02
CA GLN A 41 -10.65 -7.23 11.19
C GLN A 41 -10.26 -8.69 11.49
N GLU A 42 -9.20 -9.17 10.83
CA GLU A 42 -8.67 -10.52 10.99
C GLU A 42 -7.14 -10.46 10.96
N THR A 43 -6.53 -11.31 11.78
CA THR A 43 -5.08 -11.47 11.89
C THR A 43 -4.71 -12.90 11.51
N GLY A 44 -3.65 -13.06 10.72
CA GLY A 44 -3.08 -14.35 10.34
C GLY A 44 -2.26 -14.99 11.47
N GLU A 45 -1.77 -16.20 11.22
CA GLU A 45 -0.93 -16.94 12.17
C GLU A 45 0.42 -16.27 12.44
N ASP A 46 0.89 -15.44 11.50
CA ASP A 46 2.11 -14.64 11.60
C ASP A 46 1.93 -13.35 12.43
N GLY A 47 0.72 -13.12 12.97
CA GLY A 47 0.38 -11.91 13.71
C GLY A 47 0.13 -10.68 12.83
N ARG A 48 0.17 -10.82 11.49
CA ARG A 48 -0.09 -9.74 10.55
C ARG A 48 -1.55 -9.72 10.12
N ALA A 49 -2.06 -8.55 9.75
CA ALA A 49 -3.45 -8.43 9.32
C ALA A 49 -3.70 -9.29 8.07
N SER A 50 -4.64 -10.23 8.13
CA SER A 50 -5.12 -10.95 6.95
C SER A 50 -6.30 -10.22 6.31
N ARG A 51 -7.06 -9.45 7.11
CA ARG A 51 -8.07 -8.50 6.63
C ARG A 51 -8.08 -7.21 7.45
N ALA A 52 -8.22 -6.08 6.78
CA ALA A 52 -8.38 -4.79 7.43
C ALA A 52 -9.28 -3.85 6.63
N LYS A 53 -9.94 -2.96 7.34
CA LYS A 53 -10.70 -1.85 6.77
C LYS A 53 -9.83 -0.61 6.72
N LEU A 54 -9.64 -0.05 5.53
CA LEU A 54 -8.88 1.16 5.28
C LEU A 54 -9.81 2.34 5.07
N THR A 55 -9.61 3.43 5.83
CA THR A 55 -10.20 4.74 5.54
C THR A 55 -9.12 5.69 5.03
N PHE A 56 -9.38 6.36 3.90
CA PHE A 56 -8.45 7.30 3.30
C PHE A 56 -9.14 8.51 2.68
N ASP A 57 -8.38 9.59 2.55
CA ASP A 57 -8.72 10.84 1.87
C ASP A 57 -7.84 10.99 0.62
N GLY A 58 -8.43 10.76 -0.54
CA GLY A 58 -7.78 10.94 -1.84
C GLY A 58 -7.78 12.39 -2.33
N GLY A 59 -8.22 13.35 -1.50
CA GLY A 59 -8.36 14.77 -1.82
C GLY A 59 -9.63 15.11 -2.61
N VAL A 60 -9.97 14.31 -3.63
CA VAL A 60 -11.22 14.47 -4.41
C VAL A 60 -12.39 13.75 -3.76
N PHE A 61 -12.11 12.68 -3.04
CA PHE A 61 -13.10 11.87 -2.32
C PHE A 61 -12.45 11.23 -1.11
N ILE A 62 -13.28 10.92 -0.12
CA ILE A 62 -12.95 10.08 1.02
C ILE A 62 -13.66 8.76 0.79
N ASP A 63 -12.99 7.64 1.06
CA ASP A 63 -13.63 6.33 0.97
C ASP A 63 -13.21 5.44 2.13
N THR A 64 -13.96 4.36 2.31
CA THR A 64 -13.60 3.30 3.24
C THR A 64 -13.84 1.95 2.58
N ILE A 65 -12.80 1.11 2.56
CA ILE A 65 -12.75 -0.14 1.83
C ILE A 65 -12.22 -1.27 2.71
N GLY A 66 -12.61 -2.52 2.42
CA GLY A 66 -12.04 -3.70 3.05
C GLY A 66 -11.00 -4.35 2.14
N LEU A 67 -9.85 -4.68 2.70
CA LEU A 67 -8.72 -5.30 2.03
C LEU A 67 -8.39 -6.66 2.66
N ALA A 68 -8.12 -7.65 1.82
CA ALA A 68 -7.48 -8.89 2.22
C ALA A 68 -6.01 -8.86 1.86
N TYR A 69 -5.16 -9.37 2.74
CA TYR A 69 -3.72 -9.37 2.61
C TYR A 69 -3.20 -10.80 2.51
N THR A 70 -2.20 -11.00 1.66
CA THR A 70 -1.40 -12.22 1.62
C THR A 70 0.06 -11.87 1.84
N TRP A 71 0.63 -12.42 2.90
CA TRP A 71 2.01 -12.22 3.31
C TRP A 71 2.87 -13.41 2.89
N GLU A 72 4.01 -13.12 2.26
CA GLU A 72 5.01 -14.09 1.84
C GLU A 72 6.30 -13.79 2.61
N GLY A 73 6.28 -14.06 3.92
CA GLY A 73 7.38 -13.71 4.82
C GLY A 73 7.71 -12.21 4.77
N ASP A 74 8.99 -11.87 4.67
CA ASP A 74 9.46 -10.49 4.50
C ASP A 74 9.77 -10.12 3.05
N ASP A 75 9.48 -11.02 2.10
CA ASP A 75 9.81 -10.80 0.69
C ASP A 75 8.70 -10.04 -0.03
N ARG A 76 7.45 -10.29 0.35
CA ARG A 76 6.32 -9.72 -0.36
C ARG A 76 5.05 -9.66 0.49
N VAL A 77 4.27 -8.61 0.26
CA VAL A 77 2.87 -8.54 0.65
C VAL A 77 2.04 -8.13 -0.54
N THR A 78 0.90 -8.79 -0.73
CA THR A 78 -0.12 -8.39 -1.69
C THR A 78 -1.41 -8.09 -0.97
N TRP A 79 -2.21 -7.18 -1.53
CA TRP A 79 -3.57 -6.95 -1.06
C TRP A 79 -4.54 -6.79 -2.21
N GLU A 80 -5.78 -7.14 -1.93
CA GLU A 80 -6.89 -7.03 -2.86
C GLU A 80 -8.17 -6.54 -2.18
N LEU A 81 -9.01 -5.88 -2.97
CA LEU A 81 -10.31 -5.39 -2.52
C LEU A 81 -11.29 -6.53 -2.28
N VAL A 82 -11.72 -6.67 -1.04
CA VAL A 82 -12.77 -7.64 -0.65
C VAL A 82 -14.09 -6.96 -0.29
N GLU A 83 -14.05 -5.70 0.14
CA GLU A 83 -15.25 -4.89 0.37
C GLU A 83 -15.12 -3.55 -0.37
N PRO A 84 -15.86 -3.34 -1.47
CA PRO A 84 -15.83 -2.09 -2.20
C PRO A 84 -16.43 -0.94 -1.39
N GLY A 85 -15.85 0.24 -1.59
CA GLY A 85 -16.33 1.47 -0.99
C GLY A 85 -17.41 2.13 -1.84
N SER A 86 -17.66 3.40 -1.53
CA SER A 86 -18.56 4.25 -2.29
C SER A 86 -18.01 4.57 -3.68
N VAL A 87 -16.69 4.79 -3.77
CA VAL A 87 -15.99 5.24 -4.98
C VAL A 87 -15.10 4.14 -5.55
N VAL A 88 -14.30 3.47 -4.72
CA VAL A 88 -13.37 2.41 -5.14
C VAL A 88 -14.13 1.13 -5.47
N THR A 89 -13.95 0.63 -6.69
CA THR A 89 -14.62 -0.58 -7.20
C THR A 89 -13.66 -1.76 -7.42
N SER A 90 -12.36 -1.50 -7.51
CA SER A 90 -11.31 -2.53 -7.53
C SER A 90 -10.02 -1.92 -7.00
N LEU A 91 -9.30 -2.66 -6.18
CA LEU A 91 -7.96 -2.30 -5.74
C LEU A 91 -7.13 -3.57 -5.69
N HIS A 92 -5.94 -3.52 -6.24
CA HIS A 92 -4.92 -4.53 -6.05
C HIS A 92 -3.57 -3.83 -5.94
N GLY A 93 -2.74 -4.27 -5.00
CA GLY A 93 -1.40 -3.73 -4.85
C GLY A 93 -0.46 -4.72 -4.19
N SER A 94 0.82 -4.40 -4.24
CA SER A 94 1.85 -5.19 -3.58
C SER A 94 3.09 -4.38 -3.24
N TYR A 95 3.71 -4.75 -2.12
CA TYR A 95 5.11 -4.43 -1.84
C TYR A 95 5.96 -5.68 -2.06
N THR A 96 7.07 -5.54 -2.77
CA THR A 96 8.11 -6.56 -2.91
C THR A 96 9.43 -5.99 -2.41
N LEU A 97 10.12 -6.73 -1.55
CA LEU A 97 11.39 -6.35 -0.92
C LEU A 97 12.51 -7.24 -1.45
N ASP A 98 13.52 -6.62 -2.07
CA ASP A 98 14.75 -7.30 -2.52
C ASP A 98 15.95 -6.73 -1.76
N GLU A 99 16.43 -7.46 -0.76
CA GLU A 99 17.56 -7.03 0.07
C GLU A 99 18.90 -7.30 -0.62
N ARG A 100 19.72 -6.26 -0.74
CA ARG A 100 21.08 -6.29 -1.30
C ARG A 100 22.02 -5.38 -0.52
N ASP A 101 23.14 -5.96 -0.08
CA ASP A 101 24.29 -5.24 0.49
C ASP A 101 23.92 -4.27 1.63
N GLY A 102 23.05 -4.70 2.54
CA GLY A 102 22.61 -3.87 3.69
C GLY A 102 21.61 -2.78 3.34
N SER A 103 21.00 -2.85 2.16
CA SER A 103 19.88 -2.01 1.73
C SER A 103 18.81 -2.88 1.09
N THR A 104 17.61 -2.36 0.93
CA THR A 104 16.50 -3.11 0.31
C THR A 104 15.87 -2.28 -0.79
N GLU A 105 15.74 -2.85 -1.98
CA GLU A 105 14.89 -2.31 -3.03
C GLU A 105 13.44 -2.64 -2.71
N VAL A 106 12.63 -1.60 -2.50
CA VAL A 106 11.20 -1.69 -2.26
C VAL A 106 10.48 -1.36 -3.56
N THR A 107 9.81 -2.35 -4.14
CA THR A 107 8.94 -2.16 -5.31
C THR A 107 7.50 -2.07 -4.85
N TYR A 108 6.82 -0.98 -5.22
CA TYR A 108 5.40 -0.80 -4.96
C TYR A 108 4.61 -0.75 -6.26
N GLU A 109 3.66 -1.66 -6.40
CA GLU A 109 2.72 -1.73 -7.50
C GLU A 109 1.29 -1.50 -7.03
N LEU A 110 0.51 -0.77 -7.84
CA LEU A 110 -0.88 -0.44 -7.56
C LEU A 110 -1.72 -0.43 -8.85
N ALA A 111 -2.90 -1.03 -8.77
CA ALA A 111 -3.97 -0.88 -9.75
C ALA A 111 -5.27 -0.56 -9.01
N LEU A 112 -5.87 0.59 -9.33
CA LEU A 112 -7.08 1.07 -8.70
C LEU A 112 -8.16 1.27 -9.76
N ASN A 113 -9.40 0.87 -9.54
CA ASN A 113 -10.54 1.34 -10.33
C ASN A 113 -11.54 2.05 -9.43
N VAL A 114 -12.14 3.10 -9.98
CA VAL A 114 -13.15 3.91 -9.31
C VAL A 114 -14.42 3.96 -10.15
N ARG A 115 -15.55 4.21 -9.50
CA ARG A 115 -16.87 4.32 -10.13
C ARG A 115 -17.00 5.54 -11.05
N ILE A 116 -16.23 6.60 -10.76
CA ILE A 116 -16.22 7.84 -11.55
C ILE A 116 -15.40 7.60 -12.83
N PRO A 117 -15.93 7.88 -14.03
CA PRO A 117 -15.17 7.72 -15.26
C PRO A 117 -13.99 8.70 -15.30
N LEU A 118 -12.77 8.17 -15.23
CA LEU A 118 -11.53 8.94 -15.33
C LEU A 118 -10.87 8.71 -16.69
N ILE A 119 -10.32 9.78 -17.27
CA ILE A 119 -9.43 9.67 -18.44
C ILE A 119 -8.17 8.89 -18.01
N GLY A 120 -7.75 7.88 -18.78
CA GLY A 120 -6.68 6.97 -18.39
C GLY A 120 -5.35 7.64 -17.97
N MET A 121 -5.00 8.79 -18.56
CA MET A 121 -3.81 9.56 -18.15
C MET A 121 -3.96 10.18 -16.75
N VAL A 122 -5.16 10.66 -16.39
CA VAL A 122 -5.45 11.22 -15.06
C VAL A 122 -5.39 10.13 -14.01
N LYS A 123 -5.98 8.97 -14.32
CA LYS A 123 -5.93 7.77 -13.47
C LYS A 123 -4.48 7.37 -13.14
N ARG A 124 -3.64 7.16 -14.16
CA ARG A 124 -2.21 6.81 -13.97
C ARG A 124 -1.43 7.87 -13.19
N LYS A 125 -1.72 9.16 -13.40
CA LYS A 125 -1.08 10.24 -12.61
C LYS A 125 -1.49 10.19 -11.14
N GLY A 126 -2.75 9.85 -10.83
CA GLY A 126 -3.22 9.62 -9.47
C GLY A 126 -2.51 8.44 -8.81
N GLU A 127 -2.52 7.28 -9.47
CA GLU A 127 -1.82 6.08 -8.99
C GLU A 127 -0.33 6.33 -8.73
N LYS A 128 0.36 6.98 -9.68
CA LYS A 128 1.78 7.32 -9.52
C LYS A 128 2.05 8.22 -8.32
N ARG A 129 1.19 9.23 -8.06
CA ARG A 129 1.36 10.10 -6.89
C ARG A 129 1.19 9.34 -5.58
N ILE A 130 0.25 8.42 -5.50
CA ILE A 130 0.04 7.56 -4.32
C ILE A 130 1.29 6.72 -4.08
N ILE A 131 1.78 6.03 -5.12
CA ILE A 131 2.99 5.21 -5.04
C ILE A 131 4.20 6.04 -4.61
N ASP A 132 4.46 7.17 -5.26
CA ASP A 132 5.61 8.03 -4.96
C ASP A 132 5.54 8.58 -3.53
N SER A 133 4.34 8.93 -3.05
CA SER A 133 4.13 9.43 -1.69
C SER A 133 4.40 8.34 -0.65
N ALA A 134 3.85 7.14 -0.85
CA ALA A 134 4.02 6.02 0.07
C ALA A 134 5.48 5.56 0.13
N LEU A 135 6.16 5.40 -1.02
CA LEU A 135 7.57 4.99 -1.05
C LEU A 135 8.49 6.00 -0.37
N LYS A 136 8.26 7.31 -0.59
CA LYS A 136 9.03 8.36 0.08
C LYS A 136 8.71 8.46 1.57
N GLY A 137 7.45 8.23 1.95
CA GLY A 137 7.00 8.16 3.34
C GLY A 137 7.70 7.03 4.09
N LEU A 138 7.62 5.82 3.54
CA LEU A 138 8.24 4.61 4.07
C LEU A 138 9.75 4.81 4.26
N LYS A 139 10.45 5.27 3.21
CA LYS A 139 11.91 5.52 3.29
C LYS A 139 12.25 6.49 4.42
N ARG A 140 11.52 7.60 4.55
CA ARG A 140 11.76 8.56 5.64
C ARG A 140 11.50 7.94 7.00
N HIS A 141 10.39 7.21 7.16
CA HIS A 141 10.02 6.62 8.44
C HIS A 141 11.04 5.57 8.91
N VAL A 142 11.53 4.74 7.99
CA VAL A 142 12.53 3.70 8.29
C VAL A 142 13.93 4.27 8.52
N GLU A 143 14.34 5.31 7.78
CA GLU A 143 15.69 5.88 7.90
C GLU A 143 15.82 6.99 8.96
N THR A 144 14.80 7.20 9.79
CA THR A 144 14.82 8.18 10.89
C THR A 144 15.42 7.55 12.14
#